data_AF-A0A849TF28-F1
#
_entry.id   AF-A0A849TF28-F1
#
_cell.length_a   1.000
_cell.length_b   1.000
_cell.length_c   1.000
_cell.angle_alpha   90.00
_cell.angle_beta   90.00
_cell.angle_gamma   90.00
#
_symmetry.space_group_name_H-M   'P 1'
#
loop_
_entity.id
_entity.type
_entity.pdbx_description
1 polymer ?
#
loop_
_entity_poly.entity_id
_entity_poly.type
_entity_poly.pdbx_seq_one_letter_code
_entity_poly.pdbx_strand_id
1 'polypeptide(L)' 'RIMEQEAAVAQAMLGTTQRALVEGVSKKDTQEMAARTDNNRVVNFSGKPDLIGQFVEVKITQVVRHTLRGELV' A
#
# COMPACT_ATOMS: atom_id res chain seq x y z
N ARG A 1 -14.64 9.62 15.31
CA ARG A 1 -13.87 8.71 16.18
C ARG A 1 -13.20 7.57 15.42
N ILE A 2 -13.89 6.55 14.89
CA ILE A 2 -13.21 5.42 14.18
C ILE A 2 -12.44 5.90 12.93
N MET A 3 -13.08 6.69 12.04
CA MET A 3 -12.42 7.19 10.82
C MET A 3 -11.21 8.10 11.11
N GLU A 4 -11.26 8.87 12.20
CA GLU A 4 -10.14 9.74 12.60
C GLU A 4 -8.94 8.92 13.07
N GLN A 5 -9.18 7.82 13.78
CA GLN A 5 -8.12 6.90 14.21
C GLN A 5 -7.51 6.17 13.01
N GLU A 6 -8.33 5.71 12.06
CA GLU A 6 -7.83 5.09 10.82
C GLU A 6 -6.97 6.05 9.99
N ALA A 7 -7.36 7.33 9.92
CA ALA A 7 -6.59 8.35 9.22
C ALA A 7 -5.25 8.63 9.94
N ALA A 8 -5.25 8.71 11.28
CA ALA A 8 -4.04 8.92 12.06
C ALA A 8 -3.02 7.77 11.87
N VAL A 9 -3.49 6.52 11.87
CA VAL A 9 -2.63 5.35 11.59
C VAL A 9 -2.05 5.43 10.18
N ALA A 10 -2.87 5.75 9.18
CA ALA A 10 -2.40 5.90 7.81
C ALA A 10 -1.34 6.99 7.70
N GLN A 11 -1.57 8.12 8.36
CA GLN A 11 -0.67 9.27 8.36
C GLN A 11 0.69 8.92 9.00
N ALA A 12 0.68 8.14 10.08
CA ALA A 12 1.90 7.68 10.74
C ALA A 12 2.74 6.72 9.87
N MET A 13 2.15 6.07 8.86
CA MET A 13 2.87 5.20 7.94
C MET A 13 3.63 5.98 6.85
N LEU A 14 3.34 7.26 6.65
CA LEU A 14 4.01 8.08 5.64
C LEU A 14 5.53 8.12 5.88
N GLY A 15 6.31 7.83 4.84
CA GLY A 15 7.77 7.82 4.89
C GLY A 15 8.40 6.53 5.46
N THR A 16 7.59 5.63 6.00
CA THR A 16 8.06 4.32 6.51
C THR A 16 8.06 3.26 5.41
N THR A 17 8.89 2.23 5.57
CA THR A 17 8.85 1.02 4.75
C THR A 17 7.90 0.01 5.38
N GLN A 18 7.01 -0.54 4.58
CA GLN A 18 6.01 -1.50 5.01
C GLN A 18 6.19 -2.79 4.22
N ARG A 19 6.18 -3.92 4.92
CA ARG A 19 6.05 -5.22 4.27
C ARG A 19 4.60 -5.40 3.84
N ALA A 20 4.39 -5.83 2.59
CA ALA A 20 3.07 -5.98 2.03
C ALA A 20 2.97 -7.19 1.11
N LEU A 21 1.88 -7.95 1.20
CA LEU A 21 1.55 -9.04 0.30
C LEU A 21 0.89 -8.48 -0.96
N VAL A 22 1.47 -8.73 -2.14
CA VAL A 22 0.86 -8.31 -3.41
C VAL A 22 -0.33 -9.20 -3.74
N GLU A 23 -1.52 -8.61 -3.83
CA GLU A 23 -2.77 -9.36 -4.06
C GLU A 23 -3.20 -9.34 -5.53
N GLY A 24 -2.76 -8.34 -6.29
CA GLY A 24 -3.18 -8.20 -7.69
C GLY A 24 -2.84 -6.83 -8.28
N VAL A 25 -3.37 -6.59 -9.47
CA VAL A 25 -3.31 -5.27 -10.13
C VAL A 25 -4.27 -4.30 -9.44
N SER A 26 -3.90 -3.04 -9.34
CA SER A 26 -4.74 -1.98 -8.80
C SER A 26 -6.03 -1.84 -9.63
N LYS A 27 -7.16 -1.78 -8.94
CA LYS A 27 -8.48 -1.60 -9.57
C LYS A 27 -8.63 -0.25 -10.29
N LYS A 28 -7.80 0.74 -9.94
CA LYS A 28 -7.89 2.11 -10.47
C LYS A 28 -6.86 2.40 -11.56
N ASP A 29 -5.75 1.67 -11.58
CA ASP A 29 -4.66 1.88 -12.52
C ASP A 29 -4.01 0.54 -12.84
N THR A 30 -4.08 0.11 -14.10
CA THR A 30 -3.51 -1.17 -14.54
C THR A 30 -1.98 -1.20 -14.52
N GLN A 31 -1.33 -0.03 -14.39
CA GLN A 31 0.12 0.10 -14.27
C GLN A 31 0.62 -0.04 -12.81
N GLU A 32 -0.29 -0.11 -11.84
CA GLU A 32 0.03 -0.26 -10.43
C GLU A 32 -0.37 -1.64 -9.92
N MET A 33 0.43 -2.15 -9.00
CA MET A 33 0.10 -3.30 -8.18
C MET A 33 -0.58 -2.84 -6.89
N ALA A 34 -1.49 -3.65 -6.37
CA ALA A 34 -2.12 -3.49 -5.07
C ALA A 34 -1.58 -4.56 -4.12
N ALA A 35 -1.06 -4.11 -2.97
CA ALA A 35 -0.62 -4.99 -1.90
C ALA A 35 -1.26 -4.63 -0.57
N ARG A 36 -1.32 -5.61 0.32
CA ARG A 36 -1.88 -5.50 1.66
C ARG A 36 -0.77 -5.56 2.70
N THR A 37 -0.66 -4.50 3.49
CA THR A 37 0.26 -4.39 4.63
C THR A 37 -0.21 -5.21 5.82
N ASP A 38 0.65 -5.41 6.82
CA ASP A 38 0.36 -6.21 8.02
C ASP A 38 -0.82 -5.66 8.85
N ASN A 39 -1.05 -4.35 8.83
CA ASN A 39 -2.23 -3.74 9.46
C ASN A 39 -3.46 -3.71 8.53
N ASN A 40 -3.48 -4.58 7.52
CA ASN A 40 -4.58 -4.82 6.60
C ASN A 40 -4.93 -3.61 5.69
N ARG A 41 -4.00 -2.65 5.52
CA ARG A 41 -4.19 -1.50 4.62
C ARG A 41 -3.66 -1.79 3.23
N VAL A 42 -4.37 -1.28 2.22
CA VAL A 42 -3.96 -1.41 0.81
C VAL A 42 -2.96 -0.30 0.46
N VAL A 43 -1.83 -0.70 -0.12
CA VAL A 43 -0.86 0.18 -0.76
C VAL A 43 -0.81 -0.11 -2.25
N ASN A 44 -0.86 0.95 -3.06
CA ASN A 44 -0.63 0.86 -4.49
C ASN A 44 0.77 1.36 -4.83
N PHE A 45 1.45 0.68 -5.75
CA PHE A 45 2.80 1.04 -6.19
C PHE A 45 3.04 0.56 -7.62
N SER A 46 3.96 1.19 -8.33
CA SER A 46 4.37 0.71 -9.66
C SER A 46 5.14 -0.61 -9.53
N GLY A 47 4.71 -1.63 -10.26
CA GLY A 47 5.30 -2.96 -10.17
C GLY A 47 4.82 -3.87 -11.30
N LYS A 48 5.40 -5.06 -11.38
CA LYS A 48 5.05 -6.05 -12.39
C LYS A 48 4.05 -7.09 -11.82
N PRO A 49 3.19 -7.70 -12.65
CA PRO A 49 2.25 -8.72 -12.21
C PRO A 49 2.88 -10.01 -11.67
N ASP A 50 4.17 -10.26 -11.93
CA ASP A 50 4.92 -11.41 -11.40
C ASP A 50 5.09 -11.36 -9.87
N LEU A 51 4.92 -10.18 -9.25
CA LEU A 51 4.97 -10.01 -7.81
C LEU A 51 3.73 -10.54 -7.08
N ILE A 52 2.63 -10.85 -7.77
CA ILE A 52 1.39 -11.34 -7.14
C ILE A 52 1.66 -12.61 -6.31
N GLY A 53 1.16 -12.62 -5.08
CA GLY A 53 1.38 -13.70 -4.11
C GLY A 53 2.70 -13.60 -3.33
N GLN A 54 3.54 -12.60 -3.62
CA GLN A 54 4.80 -12.38 -2.92
C GLN A 54 4.68 -11.25 -1.89
N PHE A 55 5.50 -11.34 -0.84
CA PHE A 55 5.71 -10.21 0.06
C PHE A 55 6.80 -9.31 -0.52
N VAL A 56 6.52 -8.01 -0.56
CA VAL A 56 7.45 -6.97 -0.99
C VAL A 56 7.59 -5.90 0.07
N GLU A 57 8.69 -5.15 0.01
CA GLU A 57 8.88 -3.94 0.81
C GLU A 57 8.47 -2.72 -0.01
N VAL A 58 7.58 -1.91 0.54
CA VAL A 58 7.08 -0.71 -0.11
C VAL A 58 7.29 0.49 0.81
N LYS A 59 8.02 1.49 0.35
CA LYS A 59 8.13 2.77 1.04
C LYS A 59 6.87 3.59 0.78
N ILE A 60 6.17 3.99 1.84
CA ILE A 60 4.95 4.78 1.72
C ILE A 60 5.31 6.23 1.38
N THR A 61 4.87 6.71 0.22
CA THR A 61 5.13 8.06 -0.29
C THR A 61 3.92 8.99 -0.18
N GLN A 62 2.71 8.43 -0.09
CA GLN A 62 1.49 9.23 0.05
C GLN A 62 0.39 8.47 0.79
N VAL A 63 -0.41 9.23 1.55
CA VAL A 63 -1.64 8.75 2.20
C VAL A 63 -2.83 9.34 1.46
N VAL A 64 -3.75 8.48 1.02
CA VAL A 64 -5.00 8.85 0.35
C VAL A 64 -6.16 8.30 1.19
N ARG A 65 -7.38 8.86 1.06
CA ARG A 65 -8.55 8.58 1.93
C ARG A 65 -8.66 7.16 2.48
N HIS A 66 -8.51 6.12 1.64
CA HIS A 66 -8.65 4.73 2.05
C HIS A 66 -7.47 3.83 1.63
N THR A 67 -6.42 4.40 1.05
CA THR A 67 -5.29 3.65 0.50
C THR A 67 -4.00 4.41 0.69
N LEU A 68 -2.89 3.69 0.64
CA LEU A 68 -1.55 4.26 0.59
C LEU A 68 -1.05 4.23 -0.86
N ARG A 69 -0.12 5.11 -1.19
CA ARG A 69 0.75 4.96 -2.36
C ARG A 69 2.19 4.83 -1.91
N GLY A 70 2.98 4.09 -2.66
CA GLY A 70 4.37 3.88 -2.36
C GLY A 70 5.19 3.44 -3.56
N GLU A 71 6.45 3.17 -3.27
CA GLU A 71 7.45 2.73 -4.23
C GLU A 71 8.13 1.46 -3.68
N LEU A 72 8.42 0.51 -4.56
CA LEU A 72 9.22 -0.66 -4.19
C LEU A 72 10.62 -0.23 -3.72
N VAL A 73 11.13 -0.90 -2.70
CA VAL A 73 12.51 -0.74 -2.20
C VAL A 73 13.43 -1.76 -2.86
#